data_AF-J1H2E6-F1
#
_entry.id   AF-J1H2E6-F1
#
_cell.length_a   1.000
_cell.length_b   1.000
_cell.length_c   1.000
_cell.angle_alpha   90.00
_cell.angle_beta   90.00
_cell.angle_gamma   90.00
#
_symmetry.space_group_name_H-M   'P 1'
#
loop_
_entity.id
_entity.type
_entity.pdbx_description
1 polymer ?
#
loop_
_entity_poly.entity_id
_entity_poly.type
_entity_poly.pdbx_seq_one_letter_code
_entity_poly.pdbx_strand_id
1 'polypeptide(L)'
;MAKKEVNTDLWVHELLKEAGIRENFDAQGSNIKEIDEALKTASKKGTGNSGFPEYVGIVKDFLIIIEDKPGLSKHINYTDDDLIADDIKSNTDYAVNGAVFYAKHLADKVSYKKLLL
;
A
#
# COMPACT_ATOMS: atom_id res chain seq x y z
N MET A 1 -14.00 -6.57 -3.23
CA MET A 1 -13.17 -7.20 -2.19
C MET A 1 -13.81 -8.49 -1.75
N ALA A 2 -13.02 -9.54 -1.55
CA ALA A 2 -13.54 -10.75 -0.92
C ALA A 2 -13.94 -10.42 0.53
N LYS A 3 -15.01 -11.04 1.06
CA LYS A 3 -15.50 -10.78 2.44
C LYS A 3 -14.41 -10.88 3.53
N LYS A 4 -13.29 -11.57 3.25
CA LYS A 4 -12.16 -11.74 4.18
C LYS A 4 -11.18 -10.55 4.17
N GLU A 5 -11.06 -9.82 3.07
CA GLU A 5 -10.15 -8.67 2.96
C GLU A 5 -10.69 -7.50 3.78
N VAL A 6 -12.00 -7.24 3.68
CA VAL A 6 -12.70 -6.23 4.51
C VAL A 6 -12.49 -6.43 6.02
N ASN A 7 -12.42 -7.68 6.49
CA ASN A 7 -12.15 -7.95 7.90
C ASN A 7 -10.69 -7.63 8.28
N THR A 8 -9.76 -7.77 7.34
CA THR A 8 -8.35 -7.45 7.54
C THR A 8 -8.17 -5.93 7.53
N ASP A 9 -8.83 -5.22 6.60
CA ASP A 9 -8.87 -3.76 6.55
C ASP A 9 -9.35 -3.16 7.88
N LEU A 10 -10.44 -3.71 8.44
CA LEU A 10 -10.99 -3.26 9.73
C LEU A 10 -10.08 -3.61 10.91
N TRP A 11 -9.37 -4.73 10.83
CA TRP A 11 -8.40 -5.09 11.86
C TRP A 11 -7.20 -4.14 11.86
N VAL A 12 -6.65 -3.80 10.70
CA VAL A 12 -5.61 -2.76 10.55
C VAL A 12 -6.11 -1.40 11.06
N HIS A 13 -7.35 -1.04 10.76
CA HIS A 13 -7.98 0.19 11.27
C HIS A 13 -7.92 0.28 12.81
N GLU A 14 -8.35 -0.79 13.49
CA GLU A 14 -8.34 -0.81 14.96
C GLU A 14 -6.90 -0.81 15.51
N LEU A 15 -5.94 -1.47 14.86
CA LEU A 15 -4.53 -1.40 15.26
C LEU A 15 -3.97 0.03 15.18
N LEU A 16 -4.27 0.75 14.10
CA LEU A 16 -3.86 2.16 13.96
C LEU A 16 -4.49 3.05 15.03
N LYS A 17 -5.73 2.75 15.43
CA LYS A 17 -6.47 3.47 16.47
C LYS A 17 -5.93 3.15 17.86
N GLU A 18 -5.63 1.89 18.16
CA GLU A 18 -4.96 1.45 19.39
C GLU A 18 -3.57 2.07 19.53
N ALA A 19 -2.85 2.21 18.42
CA ALA A 19 -1.56 2.89 18.36
C ALA A 19 -1.67 4.43 18.47
N GLY A 20 -2.88 5.00 18.42
CA GLY A 20 -3.11 6.44 18.53
C GLY A 20 -2.58 7.25 17.35
N ILE A 21 -2.51 6.64 16.15
CA ILE A 21 -2.01 7.29 14.92
C ILE A 21 -3.02 7.25 13.76
N ARG A 22 -4.23 6.72 13.98
CA ARG A 22 -5.23 6.50 12.93
C ARG A 22 -5.56 7.75 12.14
N GLU A 23 -5.60 8.92 12.77
CA GLU A 23 -5.87 10.21 12.16
C GLU A 23 -4.82 10.63 11.11
N ASN A 24 -3.63 10.01 11.12
CA ASN A 24 -2.56 10.27 10.18
C ASN A 24 -2.67 9.42 8.90
N PHE A 25 -3.67 8.53 8.82
CA PHE A 25 -3.85 7.59 7.71
C PHE A 25 -5.18 7.80 6.98
N ASP A 26 -5.12 7.73 5.66
CA ASP A 26 -6.25 7.66 4.76
C ASP A 26 -6.38 6.23 4.23
N ALA A 27 -7.62 5.77 4.05
CA ALA A 27 -7.91 4.47 3.49
C ALA A 27 -8.20 4.59 2.00
N GLN A 28 -7.77 3.61 1.19
CA GLN A 28 -8.07 3.53 -0.25
C GLN A 28 -7.67 4.79 -1.02
N GLY A 29 -6.45 5.28 -0.78
CA GLY A 29 -5.94 6.55 -1.33
C GLY A 29 -5.55 7.55 -0.26
N SER A 30 -5.34 8.81 -0.65
CA SER A 30 -4.83 9.88 0.23
C SER A 30 -5.63 11.17 0.05
N ASN A 31 -5.86 11.89 1.14
CA ASN A 31 -6.39 13.27 1.12
C ASN A 31 -5.26 14.32 0.96
N ILE A 32 -4.01 13.91 1.11
CA ILE A 32 -2.84 14.77 0.83
C ILE A 32 -2.68 14.87 -0.68
N LYS A 33 -2.85 16.10 -1.20
CA LYS A 33 -2.89 16.41 -2.64
C LYS A 33 -1.74 15.81 -3.44
N GLU A 34 -0.50 15.97 -2.95
CA GLU A 34 0.69 15.46 -3.66
C GLU A 34 0.65 13.93 -3.82
N ILE A 35 0.21 13.21 -2.78
CA ILE A 35 0.11 11.74 -2.80
C ILE A 35 -1.09 11.31 -3.65
N ASP A 36 -2.24 11.98 -3.55
CA ASP A 36 -3.42 11.73 -4.40
C ASP A 36 -3.09 11.86 -5.88
N GLU A 37 -2.41 12.95 -6.26
CA GLU A 37 -2.00 13.19 -7.64
C GLU A 37 -1.03 12.12 -8.14
N ALA A 38 -0.08 11.69 -7.31
CA ALA A 38 0.82 10.59 -7.66
C ALA A 38 0.06 9.26 -7.83
N LEU A 39 -0.92 8.98 -6.96
CA LEU A 39 -1.70 7.73 -7.00
C LEU A 39 -2.61 7.62 -8.23
N LYS A 40 -2.99 8.72 -8.89
CA LYS A 40 -3.84 8.71 -10.10
C LYS A 40 -3.29 7.92 -11.29
N THR A 41 -2.00 7.58 -11.25
CA THR A 41 -1.34 6.77 -12.29
C THR A 41 -0.75 5.46 -11.74
N ALA A 42 -1.10 5.08 -10.51
CA ALA A 42 -0.50 3.98 -9.77
C ALA A 42 -1.31 2.67 -9.84
N SER A 43 -1.94 2.35 -10.97
CA SER A 43 -2.64 1.07 -11.08
C SER A 43 -1.64 -0.11 -11.13
N LYS A 44 -1.75 -1.02 -10.15
CA LYS A 44 -1.01 -2.31 -10.13
C LYS A 44 -1.21 -3.16 -11.39
N LYS A 45 -2.30 -2.93 -12.13
CA LYS A 45 -2.61 -3.60 -13.40
C LYS A 45 -1.91 -2.97 -14.60
N GLY A 46 -1.11 -1.91 -14.41
CA GLY A 46 -0.39 -1.23 -15.47
C GLY A 46 -1.27 -0.44 -16.43
N THR A 47 -2.50 -0.09 -16.03
CA THR A 47 -3.47 0.56 -16.94
C THR A 47 -3.33 2.08 -17.02
N GLY A 48 -2.42 2.69 -16.25
CA GLY A 48 -2.31 4.15 -16.12
C GLY A 48 -3.44 4.81 -15.32
N ASN A 49 -4.35 4.02 -14.74
CA ASN A 49 -5.41 4.51 -13.87
C ASN A 49 -4.92 4.68 -12.42
N SER A 50 -5.81 5.17 -11.55
CA SER A 50 -5.55 5.30 -10.12
C SER A 50 -5.21 3.98 -9.45
N GLY A 51 -4.29 4.06 -8.49
CA GLY A 51 -4.04 3.05 -7.49
C GLY A 51 -4.69 3.41 -6.15
N PHE A 52 -4.98 2.40 -5.36
CA PHE A 52 -5.67 2.52 -4.08
C PHE A 52 -4.96 1.63 -3.08
N PRO A 53 -3.90 2.13 -2.41
CA PRO A 53 -3.34 1.43 -1.26
C PRO A 53 -4.40 1.34 -0.17
N GLU A 54 -4.42 0.22 0.55
CA GLU A 54 -5.39 -0.03 1.62
C GLU A 54 -5.34 1.07 2.68
N TYR A 55 -4.14 1.43 3.13
CA TYR A 55 -3.90 2.66 3.86
C TYR A 55 -2.61 3.37 3.43
N VAL A 56 -2.63 4.70 3.50
CA VAL A 56 -1.43 5.53 3.35
C VAL A 56 -1.48 6.64 4.39
N GLY A 57 -0.35 6.95 4.99
CA GLY A 57 -0.30 7.96 6.05
C GLY A 57 1.09 8.54 6.22
N ILE A 58 1.17 9.62 7.00
CA ILE A 58 2.43 10.28 7.31
C ILE A 58 2.61 10.35 8.81
N VAL A 59 3.67 9.72 9.31
CA VAL A 59 4.05 9.83 10.71
C VAL A 59 5.44 10.46 10.77
N LYS A 60 5.50 11.67 11.34
CA LYS A 60 6.69 12.53 11.31
C LYS A 60 7.11 12.81 9.86
N ASP A 61 8.23 12.24 9.41
CA ASP A 61 8.77 12.39 8.07
C ASP A 61 8.73 11.08 7.25
N PHE A 62 8.04 10.06 7.75
CA PHE A 62 7.84 8.79 7.06
C PHE A 62 6.49 8.77 6.34
N LEU A 63 6.53 8.50 5.04
CA LEU A 63 5.39 8.07 4.27
C LEU A 63 5.20 6.57 4.49
N ILE A 64 4.10 6.20 5.13
CA ILE A 64 3.78 4.81 5.47
C ILE A 64 2.71 4.33 4.50
N ILE A 65 2.93 3.17 3.89
CA ILE A 65 2.01 2.52 2.96
C ILE A 65 1.70 1.16 3.55
N ILE A 66 0.41 0.86 3.75
CA ILE A 66 -0.04 -0.42 4.27
C ILE A 66 -0.88 -1.09 3.21
N GLU A 67 -0.50 -2.34 2.94
CA GLU A 67 -1.25 -3.28 2.13
C GLU A 67 -1.53 -4.51 2.96
N ASP A 68 -2.73 -5.05 2.82
CA ASP A 68 -3.08 -6.30 3.45
C ASP A 68 -3.73 -7.27 2.47
N LYS A 69 -3.80 -8.54 2.91
CA LYS A 69 -4.47 -9.61 2.19
C LYS A 69 -5.21 -10.51 3.19
N PRO A 70 -6.25 -11.23 2.74
CA PRO A 70 -7.05 -12.14 3.57
C PRO A 70 -6.31 -13.24 4.34
N GLY A 71 -5.01 -13.45 4.12
CA GLY A 71 -4.27 -14.52 4.79
C GLY A 71 -2.77 -14.51 4.47
N LEU A 72 -2.02 -15.17 5.35
CA LEU A 72 -0.55 -15.22 5.31
C LEU A 72 0.02 -15.87 4.06
N SER A 73 -0.71 -16.77 3.39
CA SER A 73 -0.28 -17.35 2.11
C SER A 73 -0.18 -16.31 0.97
N LYS A 74 -0.70 -15.10 1.20
CA LYS A 74 -0.63 -13.93 0.32
C LYS A 74 0.21 -12.80 0.92
N HIS A 75 1.10 -13.12 1.86
CA HIS A 75 1.97 -12.12 2.47
C HIS A 75 2.99 -11.56 1.46
N ILE A 76 3.75 -12.43 0.81
CA ILE A 76 4.83 -12.05 -0.11
C ILE A 76 5.05 -13.14 -1.17
N ASN A 77 5.43 -12.73 -2.38
CA ASN A 77 5.89 -13.61 -3.45
C ASN A 77 7.30 -13.24 -3.89
N TYR A 78 8.13 -14.26 -4.15
CA TYR A 78 9.51 -14.12 -4.60
C TYR A 78 9.69 -14.65 -6.02
N THR A 79 10.71 -14.17 -6.70
CA THR A 79 11.24 -14.78 -7.93
C THR A 79 12.13 -15.98 -7.58
N ASP A 80 12.54 -16.75 -8.60
CA ASP A 80 13.47 -17.87 -8.41
C ASP A 80 14.86 -17.44 -7.90
N ASP A 81 15.19 -16.15 -8.02
CA ASP A 81 16.42 -15.53 -7.51
C ASP A 81 16.26 -14.94 -6.09
N ASP A 82 15.20 -15.32 -5.36
CA ASP A 82 14.87 -14.83 -4.00
C ASP A 82 14.65 -13.30 -3.91
N LEU A 83 14.28 -12.65 -5.02
CA LEU A 83 13.91 -11.23 -5.06
C LEU A 83 12.40 -11.07 -4.92
N ILE A 84 11.93 -9.94 -4.36
CA ILE A 84 10.49 -9.62 -4.33
C ILE A 84 9.99 -9.49 -5.77
N ALA A 85 9.05 -10.35 -6.16
CA ALA A 85 8.50 -10.36 -7.51
C ALA A 85 7.74 -9.04 -7.81
N ASP A 86 7.90 -8.50 -9.02
CA ASP A 86 7.32 -7.20 -9.43
C ASP A 86 6.43 -7.32 -10.67
N ASP A 87 5.93 -8.53 -10.95
CA ASP A 87 4.96 -8.75 -12.01
C ASP A 87 3.53 -8.37 -11.54
N ILE A 88 2.64 -8.11 -12.50
CA ILE A 88 1.26 -7.66 -12.23
C ILE A 88 0.52 -8.61 -11.28
N LYS A 89 0.72 -9.92 -11.42
CA LYS A 89 0.03 -10.91 -10.58
C LYS A 89 0.54 -10.82 -9.15
N SER A 90 1.86 -10.77 -8.97
CA SER A 90 2.48 -10.62 -7.65
C SER A 90 2.06 -9.31 -6.97
N ASN A 91 2.13 -8.18 -7.68
CA ASN A 91 1.78 -6.86 -7.15
C ASN A 91 0.29 -6.74 -6.77
N THR A 92 -0.59 -7.51 -7.43
CA THR A 92 -2.03 -7.49 -7.14
C THR A 92 -2.41 -8.46 -6.02
N ASP A 93 -1.80 -9.66 -6.01
CA ASP A 93 -2.25 -10.76 -5.18
C ASP A 93 -1.56 -10.85 -3.81
N TYR A 94 -0.43 -10.15 -3.62
CA TYR A 94 0.39 -10.25 -2.41
C TYR A 94 0.61 -8.88 -1.75
N ALA A 95 0.54 -8.85 -0.41
CA ALA A 95 0.57 -7.63 0.38
C ALA A 95 1.90 -6.88 0.23
N VAL A 96 3.04 -7.53 0.52
CA VAL A 96 4.35 -6.86 0.47
C VAL A 96 4.69 -6.42 -0.96
N ASN A 97 4.39 -7.23 -1.98
CA ASN A 97 4.63 -6.87 -3.37
C ASN A 97 3.82 -5.63 -3.77
N GLY A 98 2.54 -5.57 -3.38
CA GLY A 98 1.69 -4.40 -3.58
C GLY A 98 2.21 -3.13 -2.89
N ALA A 99 2.72 -3.28 -1.66
CA ALA A 99 3.29 -2.16 -0.90
C ALA A 99 4.57 -1.63 -1.57
N VAL A 100 5.46 -2.54 -1.99
CA VAL A 100 6.69 -2.21 -2.72
C VAL A 100 6.38 -1.51 -4.05
N PHE A 101 5.37 -1.98 -4.79
CA PHE A 101 4.91 -1.32 -6.01
C PHE A 101 4.50 0.13 -5.75
N TYR A 102 3.68 0.38 -4.72
CA TYR A 102 3.27 1.73 -4.36
C TYR A 102 4.43 2.60 -3.86
N ALA A 103 5.33 2.06 -3.05
CA ALA A 103 6.51 2.78 -2.59
C ALA A 103 7.39 3.23 -3.76
N LYS A 104 7.69 2.34 -4.70
CA LYS A 104 8.46 2.69 -5.91
C LYS A 104 7.78 3.82 -6.68
N HIS A 105 6.47 3.70 -6.92
CA HIS A 105 5.72 4.69 -7.67
C HIS A 105 5.68 6.06 -7.00
N LEU A 106 5.54 6.10 -5.67
CA LEU A 106 5.47 7.33 -4.87
C LEU A 106 6.84 7.97 -4.69
N ALA A 107 7.90 7.18 -4.43
CA ALA A 107 9.26 7.70 -4.20
C ALA A 107 9.76 8.63 -5.31
N ASP A 108 9.34 8.37 -6.56
CA ASP A 108 9.68 9.17 -7.74
C ASP A 108 8.82 10.43 -7.91
N LYS A 109 7.64 10.47 -7.31
CA LYS A 109 6.59 11.47 -7.60
C LYS A 109 6.26 12.39 -6.43
N VAL A 110 6.67 12.03 -5.22
CA VAL A 110 6.38 12.82 -4.01
C VAL A 110 7.66 13.27 -3.31
N SER A 111 7.53 14.31 -2.50
CA SER A 111 8.60 14.95 -1.74
C SER A 111 9.11 14.09 -0.57
N TYR A 112 8.31 13.16 -0.06
CA TYR A 112 8.66 12.25 1.03
C TYR A 112 9.67 11.18 0.58
N LYS A 113 10.86 11.16 1.20
CA LYS A 113 11.97 10.25 0.85
C LYS A 113 12.22 9.13 1.85
N LYS A 114 11.52 9.14 2.99
CA LYS A 114 11.51 8.03 3.94
C LYS A 114 10.20 7.28 3.77
N LEU A 115 10.29 6.08 3.20
CA LEU A 115 9.14 5.20 3.00
C LEU A 115 9.22 4.03 3.97
N LEU A 116 8.09 3.69 4.59
CA LEU A 116 7.91 2.51 5.40
C LEU A 116 6.74 1.70 4.82
N LEU A 117 6.95 0.40 4.72
CA LEU A 117 6.03 -0.58 4.13
C LEU A 117 5.65 -1.63 5.16
#